data_AF-A0A954IFY1-F1
#
_entry.id   AF-A0A954IFY1-F1
#
_cell.length_a   1.000
_cell.length_b   1.000
_cell.length_c   1.000
_cell.angle_alpha   90.00
_cell.angle_beta   90.00
_cell.angle_gamma   90.00
#
_symmetry.space_group_name_H-M   'P 1'
#
loop_
_entity.id
_entity.type
_entity.pdbx_description
1 polymer ?
#
loop_
_entity_poly.entity_id
_entity_poly.type
_entity_poly.pdbx_seq_one_letter_code
_entity_poly.pdbx_strand_id
1 'polypeptide(L)'
;MYPTDGILTFSFPLGQWLGARVRVSFLLPIVMLAMMWRLEHVAWGFVAGVVILYSLLLHEMAHVVLLRLTGGDVNDIIIWPVGGLSAPHPGPGLRAELQPATAGPLMTAFLAACCAWPLNSVGLLNDLWNPFHGFTVNPEHSVSDTTLRIGFFVNYCLFLLNLIPITPMDAGQVVRSILHVRFEEGEVRDLMLRLGLVVSMVGVIGAFVFDLSSLVAVASFVFVLHLNEATRTAVSPAEGLRPRHNDFAAYDFSDSHSYREEMFSWDNESTAEFSEGAGSGIMDRWVARREQEQERREQDLFRADQSQLDDILEKLHQQGRDALNTQELAVLNRMSERLRHRNSSM
;
A
#
# COMPACT_ATOMS: atom_id res chain seq x y z
N MET A 1 -0.09 9.76 16.08
CA MET A 1 0.87 10.61 15.35
C MET A 1 1.21 9.85 14.08
N TYR A 2 0.58 10.17 12.95
CA TYR A 2 0.80 9.41 11.71
C TYR A 2 2.15 9.82 11.11
N PRO A 3 3.07 8.89 10.80
CA PRO A 3 4.34 9.24 10.19
C PRO A 3 4.08 9.76 8.77
N THR A 4 4.42 11.02 8.55
CA THR A 4 4.29 11.72 7.26
C THR A 4 5.55 11.60 6.41
N ASP A 5 6.28 10.50 6.51
CA ASP A 5 7.70 10.49 6.13
C ASP A 5 7.96 9.95 4.71
N GLY A 6 6.92 9.86 3.87
CA GLY A 6 7.03 9.51 2.46
C GLY A 6 6.49 10.58 1.51
N ILE A 7 7.18 10.82 0.39
CA ILE A 7 6.73 11.72 -0.69
C ILE A 7 5.32 11.33 -1.18
N LEU A 8 4.99 10.04 -1.17
CA LEU A 8 3.68 9.52 -1.59
C LEU A 8 2.55 9.81 -0.57
N THR A 9 2.88 10.09 0.69
CA THR A 9 1.92 10.35 1.78
C THR A 9 1.76 11.83 2.13
N PHE A 10 2.63 12.68 1.60
CA PHE A 10 2.57 14.12 1.84
C PHE A 10 1.30 14.72 1.22
N SER A 11 0.46 15.32 2.07
CA SER A 11 -0.88 15.77 1.68
C SER A 11 -1.34 17.00 2.47
N PHE A 12 -2.06 17.88 1.79
CA PHE A 12 -2.63 19.11 2.32
C PHE A 12 -4.07 18.88 2.79
N PRO A 13 -4.49 19.42 3.94
CA PRO A 13 -5.88 19.34 4.36
C PRO A 13 -6.76 20.21 3.47
N LEU A 14 -7.87 19.65 2.97
CA LEU A 14 -8.88 20.37 2.18
C LEU A 14 -10.13 20.71 3.02
N GLY A 15 -10.51 19.84 3.96
CA GLY A 15 -11.67 20.05 4.84
C GLY A 15 -12.25 18.76 5.42
N GLN A 16 -13.50 18.83 5.90
CA GLN A 16 -14.26 17.67 6.40
C GLN A 16 -15.54 17.49 5.60
N TRP A 17 -15.64 16.40 4.85
CA TRP A 17 -16.77 16.11 3.98
C TRP A 17 -17.40 14.79 4.39
N LEU A 18 -18.73 14.80 4.56
CA LEU A 18 -19.48 13.69 5.15
C LEU A 18 -18.90 13.24 6.51
N GLY A 19 -18.12 14.05 7.23
CA GLY A 19 -17.47 13.62 8.49
C GLY A 19 -16.15 12.85 8.32
N ALA A 20 -15.68 12.64 7.08
CA ALA A 20 -14.33 12.21 6.79
C ALA A 20 -13.44 13.43 6.51
N ARG A 21 -12.20 13.45 7.01
CA ARG A 21 -11.23 14.51 6.69
C ARG A 21 -10.67 14.27 5.29
N VAL A 22 -10.89 15.22 4.38
CA VAL A 22 -10.40 15.17 3.02
C VAL A 22 -9.06 15.87 2.94
N ARG A 23 -8.06 15.17 2.39
CA ARG A 23 -6.71 15.66 2.14
C ARG A 23 -6.37 15.46 0.68
N VAL A 24 -5.54 16.32 0.13
CA VAL A 24 -5.09 16.28 -1.26
C VAL A 24 -3.60 15.98 -1.31
N SER A 25 -3.21 14.95 -2.06
CA SER A 25 -1.80 14.60 -2.27
C SER A 25 -1.04 15.71 -3.00
N PHE A 26 0.21 15.93 -2.62
CA PHE A 26 1.13 16.84 -3.32
C PHE A 26 1.43 16.43 -4.77
N LEU A 27 1.16 15.17 -5.13
CA LEU A 27 1.30 14.71 -6.51
C LEU A 27 0.26 15.31 -7.46
N LEU A 28 -0.90 15.76 -6.96
CA LEU A 28 -1.94 16.31 -7.83
C LEU A 28 -1.50 17.61 -8.55
N PRO A 29 -0.90 18.60 -7.86
CA PRO A 29 -0.26 19.73 -8.53
C PRO A 29 0.80 19.32 -9.56
N ILE A 30 1.59 18.29 -9.29
CA ILE A 30 2.60 17.78 -10.24
C ILE A 30 1.93 17.20 -11.48
N VAL A 31 0.87 16.40 -11.31
CA VAL A 31 0.09 15.87 -12.44
C VAL A 31 -0.54 17.00 -13.25
N MET A 32 -1.05 18.04 -12.59
CA MET A 32 -1.59 19.21 -13.29
C MET A 32 -0.51 19.93 -14.12
N LEU A 33 0.70 20.12 -13.58
CA LEU A 33 1.83 20.68 -14.32
C LEU A 33 2.24 19.77 -15.49
N ALA A 34 2.27 18.46 -15.28
CA ALA A 34 2.54 17.48 -16.33
C ALA A 34 1.49 17.54 -17.46
N MET A 35 0.21 17.75 -17.13
CA MET A 35 -0.85 17.95 -18.13
C MET A 35 -0.69 19.26 -18.91
N MET A 36 -0.32 20.36 -18.24
CA MET A 36 -0.01 21.63 -18.91
C MET A 36 1.14 21.48 -19.92
N TRP A 37 2.18 20.73 -19.55
CA TRP A 37 3.28 20.45 -20.46
C TRP A 37 2.86 19.51 -21.59
N ARG A 38 2.15 18.42 -21.27
CA ARG A 38 1.75 17.38 -22.23
C ARG A 38 0.76 17.85 -23.29
N LEU A 39 -0.12 18.79 -22.94
CA LEU A 39 -1.11 19.36 -23.85
C LEU A 39 -0.58 20.57 -24.62
N GLU A 40 0.62 21.07 -24.31
CA GLU A 40 1.22 22.29 -24.89
C GLU A 40 0.34 23.55 -24.76
N HIS A 41 -0.69 23.49 -23.91
CA HIS A 41 -1.68 24.52 -23.70
C HIS A 41 -1.97 24.66 -22.21
N VAL A 42 -1.49 25.74 -21.60
CA VAL A 42 -1.62 25.98 -20.15
C VAL A 42 -3.08 25.99 -19.70
N ALA A 43 -3.97 26.64 -20.46
CA ALA A 43 -5.40 26.72 -20.13
C ALA A 43 -6.06 25.33 -20.13
N TRP A 44 -5.84 24.52 -21.17
CA TRP A 44 -6.41 23.17 -21.27
C TRP A 44 -5.78 22.19 -20.27
N GLY A 45 -4.49 22.34 -19.98
CA GLY A 45 -3.82 21.61 -18.89
C GLY A 45 -4.40 21.93 -17.52
N PHE A 46 -4.73 23.19 -17.25
CA PHE A 46 -5.42 23.60 -16.03
C PHE A 46 -6.82 22.98 -15.95
N VAL A 47 -7.61 23.07 -17.03
CA VAL A 47 -8.94 22.45 -17.13
C VAL A 47 -8.85 20.94 -16.88
N ALA A 48 -7.88 20.25 -17.50
CA ALA A 48 -7.65 18.83 -17.28
C ALA A 48 -7.31 18.52 -15.81
N GLY A 49 -6.46 19.33 -15.17
CA GLY A 49 -6.13 19.19 -13.74
C GLY A 49 -7.36 19.35 -12.83
N VAL A 50 -8.21 20.34 -13.11
CA VAL A 50 -9.48 20.54 -12.37
C VAL A 50 -10.43 19.36 -12.58
N VAL A 51 -10.57 18.88 -13.82
CA VAL A 51 -11.38 17.70 -14.14
C VAL A 51 -10.87 16.46 -13.41
N ILE A 52 -9.55 16.22 -13.39
CA ILE A 52 -8.93 15.10 -12.65
C ILE A 52 -9.27 15.21 -11.16
N LEU A 53 -9.05 16.38 -10.55
CA LEU A 53 -9.33 16.60 -9.13
C LEU A 53 -10.80 16.33 -8.80
N TYR A 54 -11.72 16.87 -9.59
CA TYR A 54 -13.16 16.70 -9.36
C TYR A 54 -13.62 15.26 -9.60
N SER A 55 -13.07 14.60 -10.61
CA SER A 55 -13.38 13.19 -10.92
C SER A 55 -12.90 12.26 -9.80
N LEU A 56 -11.66 12.44 -9.31
CA LEU A 56 -11.12 11.70 -8.18
C LEU A 56 -11.91 11.97 -6.89
N LEU A 57 -12.30 13.22 -6.66
CA LEU A 57 -13.13 13.58 -5.52
C LEU A 57 -14.48 12.86 -5.55
N LEU A 58 -15.19 12.88 -6.68
CA LEU A 58 -16.45 12.15 -6.83
C LEU A 58 -16.28 10.65 -6.70
N HIS A 59 -15.19 10.10 -7.24
CA HIS A 59 -14.80 8.70 -7.10
C HIS A 59 -14.64 8.31 -5.62
N GLU A 60 -13.88 9.06 -4.85
CA GLU A 60 -13.72 8.82 -3.40
C GLU A 60 -15.03 9.02 -2.62
N MET A 61 -15.84 10.01 -3.00
CA MET A 61 -17.15 10.20 -2.38
C MET A 61 -18.07 9.00 -2.63
N ALA A 62 -18.02 8.38 -3.81
CA ALA A 62 -18.78 7.18 -4.11
C ALA A 62 -18.37 6.02 -3.19
N HIS A 63 -17.06 5.81 -2.99
CA HIS A 63 -16.52 4.85 -2.03
C HIS A 63 -17.08 5.07 -0.63
N VAL A 64 -17.00 6.29 -0.12
CA VAL A 64 -17.43 6.66 1.24
C VAL A 64 -18.92 6.47 1.45
N VAL A 65 -19.73 6.89 0.46
CA VAL A 65 -21.19 6.75 0.53
C VAL A 65 -21.56 5.28 0.61
N LEU A 66 -21.01 4.45 -0.28
CA LEU A 66 -21.38 3.04 -0.31
C LEU A 66 -20.82 2.26 0.89
N LEU A 67 -19.60 2.60 1.34
CA LEU A 67 -19.01 2.08 2.57
C LEU A 67 -19.95 2.26 3.77
N ARG A 68 -20.48 3.48 3.94
CA ARG A 68 -21.38 3.79 5.05
C ARG A 68 -22.76 3.16 4.91
N LEU A 69 -23.29 3.09 3.70
CA LEU A 69 -24.54 2.37 3.43
C LEU A 69 -24.43 0.89 3.78
N THR A 70 -23.23 0.30 3.67
CA THR A 70 -22.95 -1.07 4.08
C THR A 70 -22.54 -1.22 5.55
N GLY A 71 -22.59 -0.16 6.35
CA GLY A 71 -22.28 -0.18 7.77
C GLY A 71 -20.79 -0.06 8.13
N GLY A 72 -19.95 0.33 7.18
CA GLY A 72 -18.54 0.67 7.41
C GLY A 72 -18.33 2.15 7.73
N ASP A 73 -17.08 2.50 8.08
CA ASP A 73 -16.69 3.88 8.37
C ASP A 73 -15.29 4.23 7.85
N VAL A 74 -15.07 5.53 7.62
CA VAL A 74 -13.79 6.09 7.17
C VAL A 74 -13.62 7.51 7.73
N ASN A 75 -12.48 7.72 8.40
CA ASN A 75 -12.18 8.97 9.09
C ASN A 75 -11.30 9.93 8.27
N ASP A 76 -10.47 9.39 7.37
CA ASP A 76 -9.49 10.13 6.59
C ASP A 76 -9.50 9.66 5.14
N ILE A 77 -9.62 10.60 4.20
CA ILE A 77 -9.56 10.35 2.76
C ILE A 77 -8.42 11.19 2.20
N ILE A 78 -7.51 10.53 1.48
CA ILE A 78 -6.41 11.21 0.78
C ILE A 78 -6.66 11.06 -0.71
N ILE A 79 -7.02 12.15 -1.38
CA ILE A 79 -7.18 12.21 -2.83
C ILE A 79 -5.80 12.08 -3.46
N TRP A 80 -5.59 11.00 -4.20
CA TRP A 80 -4.33 10.66 -4.83
C TRP A 80 -4.55 10.49 -6.33
N PRO A 81 -3.55 10.75 -7.20
CA PRO A 81 -3.76 10.77 -8.66
C PRO A 81 -4.32 9.50 -9.29
N VAL A 82 -4.19 8.36 -8.61
CA VAL A 82 -4.65 7.05 -9.08
C VAL A 82 -5.72 6.44 -8.15
N GLY A 83 -6.28 7.21 -7.20
CA GLY A 83 -7.31 6.75 -6.25
C GLY A 83 -7.06 7.19 -4.80
N GLY A 84 -7.77 6.61 -3.83
CA GLY A 84 -7.70 7.02 -2.43
C GLY A 84 -6.81 6.12 -1.59
N LEU A 85 -5.73 6.66 -1.01
CA LEU A 85 -4.87 5.92 -0.08
C LEU A 85 -5.47 5.92 1.35
N SER A 86 -6.76 5.65 1.48
CA SER A 86 -7.41 5.51 2.79
C SER A 86 -7.45 4.04 3.20
N ALA A 87 -7.37 3.78 4.51
CA ALA A 87 -7.65 2.47 5.09
C ALA A 87 -9.11 2.47 5.58
N PRO A 88 -10.10 2.13 4.74
CA PRO A 88 -11.48 2.08 5.16
C PRO A 88 -11.70 0.98 6.19
N HIS A 89 -12.69 1.15 7.06
CA HIS A 89 -13.15 0.11 7.98
C HIS A 89 -14.46 -0.46 7.44
N PRO A 90 -14.43 -1.47 6.56
CA PRO A 90 -15.64 -2.07 6.02
C PRO A 90 -16.42 -2.79 7.10
N GLY A 91 -17.76 -2.77 6.91
CA GLY A 91 -18.70 -3.54 7.72
C GLY A 91 -18.49 -5.06 7.57
N PRO A 92 -19.16 -5.87 8.40
CA PRO A 92 -19.00 -7.31 8.34
C PRO A 92 -19.59 -7.92 7.06
N GLY A 93 -18.81 -8.79 6.40
CA GLY A 93 -19.26 -9.64 5.30
C GLY A 93 -18.81 -9.19 3.91
N LEU A 94 -18.72 -10.15 2.98
CA LEU A 94 -18.15 -9.96 1.65
C LEU A 94 -18.82 -8.82 0.87
N ARG A 95 -20.14 -8.65 0.97
CA ARG A 95 -20.86 -7.58 0.26
C ARG A 95 -20.44 -6.18 0.74
N ALA A 96 -20.18 -6.03 2.03
CA ALA A 96 -19.75 -4.77 2.63
C ALA A 96 -18.30 -4.40 2.25
N GLU A 97 -17.51 -5.36 1.75
CA GLU A 97 -16.19 -5.11 1.19
C GLU A 97 -16.23 -4.87 -0.32
N LEU A 98 -17.01 -5.68 -1.05
CA LEU A 98 -17.09 -5.61 -2.51
C LEU A 98 -17.83 -4.39 -3.02
N GLN A 99 -18.96 -4.04 -2.41
CA GLN A 99 -19.77 -2.93 -2.89
C GLN A 99 -18.97 -1.62 -2.89
N PRO A 100 -18.35 -1.20 -1.77
CA PRO A 100 -17.54 0.01 -1.77
C PRO A 100 -16.43 -0.04 -2.81
N ALA A 101 -15.65 -1.14 -2.88
CA ALA A 101 -14.56 -1.26 -3.86
C ALA A 101 -15.02 -1.06 -5.32
N THR A 102 -16.27 -1.38 -5.67
CA THR A 102 -16.81 -1.13 -7.01
C THR A 102 -17.40 0.27 -7.21
N ALA A 103 -17.60 1.07 -6.15
CA ALA A 103 -18.25 2.37 -6.23
C ALA A 103 -17.43 3.39 -7.03
N GLY A 104 -16.13 3.46 -6.77
CA GLY A 104 -15.21 4.36 -7.46
C GLY A 104 -15.20 4.15 -8.98
N PRO A 105 -14.95 2.93 -9.49
CA PRO A 105 -14.94 2.64 -10.92
C PRO A 105 -16.31 2.89 -11.57
N LEU A 106 -17.40 2.57 -10.87
CA LEU A 106 -18.75 2.85 -11.37
C LEU A 106 -19.00 4.36 -11.49
N MET A 107 -18.50 5.17 -10.55
CA MET A 107 -18.61 6.63 -10.63
C MET A 107 -17.81 7.21 -11.80
N THR A 108 -16.57 6.78 -12.00
CA THR A 108 -15.77 7.25 -13.14
C THR A 108 -16.34 6.77 -14.47
N ALA A 109 -16.87 5.55 -14.55
CA ALA A 109 -17.61 5.07 -15.72
C ALA A 109 -18.87 5.90 -15.99
N PHE A 110 -19.63 6.26 -14.95
CA PHE A 110 -20.81 7.12 -15.07
C PHE A 110 -20.47 8.52 -15.58
N LEU A 111 -19.40 9.14 -15.06
CA LEU A 111 -18.92 10.44 -15.52
C LEU A 111 -18.44 10.38 -16.97
N ALA A 112 -17.71 9.32 -17.34
CA ALA A 112 -17.32 9.08 -18.73
C ALA A 112 -18.56 8.95 -19.63
N ALA A 113 -19.57 8.17 -19.24
CA ALA A 113 -20.81 8.02 -20.01
C ALA A 113 -21.57 9.34 -20.18
N CYS A 114 -21.62 10.18 -19.14
CA CYS A 114 -22.22 11.52 -19.20
C CYS A 114 -21.53 12.43 -20.22
N CYS A 115 -20.19 12.37 -20.31
CA CYS A 115 -19.43 13.12 -21.31
C CYS A 115 -19.52 12.50 -22.71
N ALA A 116 -19.57 11.17 -22.81
CA ALA A 116 -19.68 10.42 -24.07
C ALA A 116 -21.00 10.72 -24.80
N TRP A 117 -22.11 10.82 -24.07
CA TRP A 117 -23.44 11.02 -24.64
C TRP A 117 -23.52 12.21 -25.63
N PRO A 118 -23.15 13.45 -25.25
CA PRO A 118 -23.15 14.58 -26.17
C PRO A 118 -22.02 14.54 -27.22
N LEU A 119 -20.90 13.86 -26.96
CA LEU A 119 -19.81 13.74 -27.94
C LEU A 119 -20.16 12.79 -29.08
N ASN A 120 -20.89 11.71 -28.76
CA ASN A 120 -21.31 10.72 -29.73
C ASN A 120 -22.29 11.32 -30.75
N SER A 121 -23.17 12.23 -30.33
CA SER A 121 -24.12 12.87 -31.26
C SER A 121 -23.45 13.80 -32.27
N VAL A 122 -22.25 14.32 -31.97
CA VAL A 122 -21.46 15.20 -32.85
C VAL A 122 -20.33 14.43 -33.55
N GLY A 123 -20.16 13.13 -33.27
CA GLY A 123 -19.13 12.29 -33.90
C GLY A 123 -17.70 12.51 -33.38
N LEU A 124 -17.53 13.17 -32.23
CA LEU A 124 -16.24 13.55 -31.64
C LEU A 124 -15.70 12.55 -30.59
N LEU A 125 -16.27 11.34 -30.56
CA LEU A 125 -15.93 10.30 -29.58
C LEU A 125 -14.99 9.24 -30.17
N ASN A 126 -15.06 8.97 -31.48
CA ASN A 126 -14.45 7.79 -32.09
C ASN A 126 -12.93 7.70 -31.90
N ASP A 127 -12.25 8.84 -31.85
CA ASP A 127 -10.81 8.95 -31.63
C ASP A 127 -10.39 8.78 -30.16
N LEU A 128 -11.32 8.88 -29.22
CA LEU A 128 -11.06 8.84 -27.77
C LEU A 128 -11.17 7.44 -27.15
N TRP A 129 -11.77 6.47 -27.86
CA TRP A 129 -11.91 5.09 -27.35
C TRP A 129 -10.57 4.37 -27.15
N ASN A 130 -9.56 4.74 -27.94
CA ASN A 130 -8.22 4.21 -27.79
C ASN A 130 -7.38 5.14 -26.88
N PRO A 131 -7.14 4.77 -25.61
CA PRO A 131 -6.40 5.60 -24.67
C PRO A 131 -4.90 5.70 -25.02
N PHE A 132 -4.40 4.86 -25.92
CA PHE A 132 -3.00 4.84 -26.35
C PHE A 132 -2.73 5.82 -27.49
N HIS A 133 -3.76 6.25 -28.23
CA HIS A 133 -3.61 7.40 -29.11
C HIS A 133 -3.53 8.67 -28.25
N GLY A 134 -2.46 9.43 -28.43
CA GLY A 134 -2.25 10.66 -27.67
C GLY A 134 -3.43 11.62 -27.80
N PHE A 135 -3.89 12.16 -26.68
CA PHE A 135 -4.92 13.20 -26.68
C PHE A 135 -4.36 14.50 -27.26
N THR A 136 -5.05 15.06 -28.26
CA THR A 136 -4.70 16.33 -28.88
C THR A 136 -5.88 17.32 -28.80
N VAL A 137 -5.57 18.56 -28.47
CA VAL A 137 -6.52 19.66 -28.50
C VAL A 137 -6.61 20.15 -29.94
N ASN A 138 -7.79 20.07 -30.55
CA ASN A 138 -8.05 20.67 -31.86
C ASN A 138 -8.64 22.09 -31.64
N PRO A 139 -8.00 23.15 -32.13
CA PRO A 139 -8.53 24.52 -32.02
C PRO A 139 -9.87 24.76 -32.73
N GLU A 140 -10.27 23.87 -33.64
CA GLU A 140 -11.58 23.96 -34.33
C GLU A 140 -12.75 23.56 -33.44
N HIS A 141 -12.50 22.82 -32.36
CA HIS A 141 -13.56 22.37 -31.46
C HIS A 141 -14.00 23.51 -30.53
N SER A 142 -15.29 23.57 -30.22
CA SER A 142 -15.81 24.50 -29.21
C SER A 142 -15.16 24.25 -27.85
N VAL A 143 -15.18 25.28 -26.99
CA VAL A 143 -14.73 25.17 -25.60
C VAL A 143 -15.50 24.08 -24.86
N SER A 144 -16.81 23.97 -25.10
CA SER A 144 -17.67 22.92 -24.55
C SER A 144 -17.19 21.53 -24.95
N ASP A 145 -16.91 21.34 -26.23
CA ASP A 145 -16.61 20.04 -26.81
C ASP A 145 -15.23 19.58 -26.34
N THR A 146 -14.25 20.48 -26.34
CA THR A 146 -12.92 20.17 -25.81
C THR A 146 -12.97 19.82 -24.32
N THR A 147 -13.77 20.54 -23.53
CA THR A 147 -13.96 20.24 -22.10
C THR A 147 -14.61 18.87 -21.89
N LEU A 148 -15.63 18.53 -22.68
CA LEU A 148 -16.28 17.21 -22.65
C LEU A 148 -15.34 16.10 -23.09
N ARG A 149 -14.50 16.32 -24.11
CA ARG A 149 -13.49 15.34 -24.57
C ARG A 149 -12.45 15.08 -23.48
N ILE A 150 -11.97 16.12 -22.80
CA ILE A 150 -11.09 15.99 -21.62
C ILE A 150 -11.81 15.22 -20.51
N GLY A 151 -13.05 15.59 -20.20
CA GLY A 151 -13.90 14.94 -19.20
C GLY A 151 -14.06 13.43 -19.44
N PHE A 152 -14.40 13.06 -20.66
CA PHE A 152 -14.51 11.67 -21.09
C PHE A 152 -13.16 10.95 -20.94
N PHE A 153 -12.10 11.48 -21.54
CA PHE A 153 -10.79 10.82 -21.58
C PHE A 153 -10.20 10.61 -20.19
N VAL A 154 -10.29 11.61 -19.31
CA VAL A 154 -9.82 11.51 -17.92
C VAL A 154 -10.59 10.42 -17.17
N ASN A 155 -11.93 10.47 -17.20
CA ASN A 155 -12.76 9.52 -16.46
C ASN A 155 -12.65 8.10 -17.03
N TYR A 156 -12.51 7.96 -18.34
CA TYR A 156 -12.28 6.68 -19.00
C TYR A 156 -10.91 6.10 -18.60
N CYS A 157 -9.84 6.91 -18.60
CA CYS A 157 -8.53 6.47 -18.11
C CYS A 157 -8.56 6.10 -16.63
N LEU A 158 -9.20 6.90 -15.77
CA LEU A 158 -9.35 6.59 -14.33
C LEU A 158 -10.14 5.29 -14.10
N PHE A 159 -11.19 5.06 -14.89
CA PHE A 159 -11.95 3.81 -14.87
C PHE A 159 -11.06 2.61 -15.24
N LEU A 160 -10.32 2.70 -16.36
CA LEU A 160 -9.43 1.62 -16.81
C LEU A 160 -8.30 1.33 -15.81
N LEU A 161 -7.69 2.37 -15.23
CA LEU A 161 -6.63 2.20 -14.23
C LEU A 161 -7.14 1.51 -12.96
N ASN A 162 -8.33 1.88 -12.48
CA ASN A 162 -8.92 1.27 -11.29
C ASN A 162 -9.47 -0.15 -11.52
N LEU A 163 -9.61 -0.58 -12.78
CA LEU A 163 -9.93 -1.96 -13.15
C LEU A 163 -8.71 -2.89 -13.17
N ILE A 164 -7.50 -2.37 -13.02
CA ILE A 164 -6.29 -3.20 -12.98
C ILE A 164 -6.31 -4.01 -11.66
N PRO A 165 -6.18 -5.36 -11.71
CA PRO A 165 -6.28 -6.22 -10.53
C PRO A 165 -4.96 -6.22 -9.73
N ILE A 166 -4.56 -5.06 -9.22
CA ILE A 166 -3.34 -4.86 -8.44
C ILE A 166 -3.63 -3.96 -7.23
N THR A 167 -3.06 -4.25 -6.07
CA THR A 167 -3.08 -3.30 -4.93
C THR A 167 -2.14 -2.13 -5.23
N PRO A 168 -2.57 -0.86 -5.11
CA PRO A 168 -3.72 -0.37 -4.34
C PRO A 168 -5.00 -0.05 -5.15
N MET A 169 -5.13 -0.49 -6.40
CA MET A 169 -6.31 -0.19 -7.24
C MET A 169 -7.57 -0.90 -6.73
N ASP A 170 -8.73 -0.34 -7.05
CA ASP A 170 -10.04 -0.83 -6.62
C ASP A 170 -10.32 -2.29 -7.02
N ALA A 171 -10.04 -2.67 -8.26
CA ALA A 171 -10.18 -4.06 -8.70
C ALA A 171 -9.22 -5.01 -7.97
N GLY A 172 -8.04 -4.52 -7.56
CA GLY A 172 -7.15 -5.25 -6.66
C GLY A 172 -7.81 -5.56 -5.32
N GLN A 173 -8.53 -4.59 -4.75
CA GLN A 173 -9.27 -4.80 -3.50
C GLN A 173 -10.44 -5.78 -3.67
N VAL A 174 -11.16 -5.71 -4.78
CA VAL A 174 -12.20 -6.69 -5.14
C VAL A 174 -11.61 -8.11 -5.18
N VAL A 175 -10.49 -8.29 -5.89
CA VAL A 175 -9.80 -9.59 -5.99
C VAL A 175 -9.34 -10.06 -4.61
N ARG A 176 -8.75 -9.17 -3.81
CA ARG A 176 -8.32 -9.47 -2.44
C ARG A 176 -9.48 -9.94 -1.56
N SER A 177 -10.60 -9.22 -1.53
CA SER A 177 -11.78 -9.59 -0.74
C SER A 177 -12.41 -10.92 -1.18
N ILE A 178 -12.40 -11.23 -2.48
CA ILE A 178 -12.85 -12.54 -2.98
C ILE A 178 -11.91 -13.65 -2.50
N LEU A 179 -10.59 -13.44 -2.56
CA LEU A 179 -9.61 -14.42 -2.13
C LEU A 179 -9.73 -14.74 -0.62
N HIS A 180 -10.03 -13.75 0.22
CA HIS A 180 -10.26 -13.93 1.66
C HIS A 180 -11.47 -14.84 1.99
N VAL A 181 -12.34 -15.14 1.03
CA VAL A 181 -13.42 -16.13 1.25
C VAL A 181 -12.86 -17.54 1.38
N ARG A 182 -11.74 -17.84 0.72
CA ARG A 182 -11.21 -19.20 0.58
C ARG A 182 -9.84 -19.42 1.20
N PHE A 183 -9.03 -18.38 1.28
CA PHE A 183 -7.63 -18.45 1.70
C PHE A 183 -7.38 -17.65 2.98
N GLU A 184 -6.33 -18.01 3.71
CA GLU A 184 -5.90 -17.29 4.91
C GLU A 184 -5.20 -15.97 4.56
N GLU A 185 -5.13 -15.03 5.52
CA GLU A 185 -4.57 -13.68 5.30
C GLU A 185 -3.18 -13.70 4.66
N GLY A 186 -2.31 -14.62 5.10
CA GLY A 186 -0.96 -14.78 4.56
C GLY A 186 -0.93 -15.26 3.11
N GLU A 187 -1.78 -16.23 2.77
CA GLU A 187 -1.89 -16.76 1.41
C GLU A 187 -2.45 -15.72 0.44
N VAL A 188 -3.48 -14.98 0.86
CA VAL A 188 -4.06 -13.89 0.05
C VAL A 188 -3.02 -12.81 -0.20
N ARG A 189 -2.29 -12.41 0.84
CA ARG A 189 -1.21 -11.42 0.72
C ARG A 189 -0.17 -11.87 -0.30
N ASP A 190 0.35 -13.07 -0.17
CA ASP A 190 1.40 -13.58 -1.04
C ASP A 190 0.91 -13.71 -2.50
N LEU A 191 -0.35 -14.11 -2.71
CA LEU A 191 -0.97 -14.15 -4.02
C LEU A 191 -1.14 -12.75 -4.64
N MET A 192 -1.62 -11.77 -3.86
CA MET A 192 -1.77 -10.38 -4.31
C MET A 192 -0.42 -9.75 -4.67
N LEU A 193 0.64 -10.04 -3.90
CA LEU A 193 2.00 -9.58 -4.18
C LEU A 193 2.54 -10.15 -5.50
N ARG A 194 2.34 -11.45 -5.75
CA ARG A 194 2.73 -12.11 -7.01
C ARG A 194 1.92 -11.59 -8.19
N LEU A 195 0.60 -11.46 -8.03
CA LEU A 195 -0.30 -10.95 -9.06
C LEU A 195 0.11 -9.53 -9.46
N GLY A 196 0.33 -8.65 -8.49
CA GLY A 196 0.72 -7.28 -8.78
C GLY A 196 2.09 -7.18 -9.46
N LEU A 197 3.06 -8.00 -9.07
CA LEU A 197 4.37 -8.06 -9.73
C LEU A 197 4.23 -8.48 -11.21
N VAL A 198 3.46 -9.54 -11.48
CA VAL A 198 3.24 -10.02 -12.85
C VAL A 198 2.51 -8.97 -13.69
N VAL A 199 1.41 -8.41 -13.18
CA VAL A 199 0.58 -7.43 -13.90
C VAL A 199 1.39 -6.17 -14.23
N SER A 200 2.13 -5.64 -13.27
CA SER A 200 2.96 -4.44 -13.46
C SER A 200 4.14 -4.70 -14.41
N MET A 201 4.84 -5.83 -14.28
CA MET A 201 5.96 -6.17 -15.16
C MET A 201 5.50 -6.41 -16.60
N VAL A 202 4.39 -7.13 -16.79
CA VAL A 202 3.77 -7.29 -18.12
C VAL A 202 3.33 -5.94 -18.69
N GLY A 203 2.77 -5.06 -17.86
CA GLY A 203 2.40 -3.70 -18.27
C GLY A 203 3.60 -2.89 -18.77
N VAL A 204 4.72 -2.88 -18.03
CA VAL A 204 5.94 -2.17 -18.42
C VAL A 204 6.56 -2.76 -19.68
N ILE A 205 6.74 -4.09 -19.73
CA ILE A 205 7.34 -4.78 -20.89
C ILE A 205 6.47 -4.59 -22.12
N GLY A 206 5.15 -4.80 -22.00
CA GLY A 206 4.21 -4.60 -23.10
C GLY A 206 4.23 -3.17 -23.62
N ALA A 207 4.16 -2.19 -22.72
CA ALA A 207 4.23 -0.78 -23.10
C ALA A 207 5.54 -0.41 -23.82
N PHE A 208 6.65 -1.00 -23.39
CA PHE A 208 7.96 -0.81 -24.03
C PHE A 208 8.01 -1.47 -25.42
N VAL A 209 7.54 -2.71 -25.54
CA VAL A 209 7.53 -3.47 -26.82
C VAL A 209 6.67 -2.78 -27.89
N PHE A 210 5.59 -2.11 -27.51
CA PHE A 210 4.71 -1.39 -28.42
C PHE A 210 5.06 0.10 -28.60
N ASP A 211 6.22 0.55 -28.11
CA ASP A 211 6.68 1.96 -28.17
C ASP A 211 5.68 2.98 -27.58
N LEU A 212 4.88 2.55 -26.59
CA LEU A 212 3.87 3.37 -25.92
C LEU A 212 4.48 4.09 -24.72
N SER A 213 5.28 5.13 -24.99
CA SER A 213 6.03 5.88 -23.96
C SER A 213 5.17 6.43 -22.81
N SER A 214 3.95 6.90 -23.08
CA SER A 214 3.01 7.32 -22.02
C SER A 214 2.57 6.15 -21.13
N LEU A 215 2.32 4.99 -21.71
CA LEU A 215 1.95 3.78 -20.98
C LEU A 215 3.12 3.23 -20.17
N VAL A 216 4.36 3.33 -20.68
CA VAL A 216 5.56 2.96 -19.93
C VAL A 216 5.65 3.79 -18.64
N ALA A 217 5.41 5.11 -18.72
CA ALA A 217 5.43 5.98 -17.56
C ALA A 217 4.36 5.58 -16.52
N VAL A 218 3.13 5.35 -16.96
CA VAL A 218 2.02 4.94 -16.08
C VAL A 218 2.27 3.55 -15.48
N ALA A 219 2.68 2.57 -16.30
CA ALA A 219 2.95 1.20 -15.84
C ALA A 219 4.13 1.15 -14.86
N SER A 220 5.19 1.93 -15.10
CA SER A 220 6.32 2.07 -14.18
C SER A 220 5.89 2.70 -12.86
N PHE A 221 5.00 3.68 -12.90
CA PHE A 221 4.43 4.27 -11.70
C PHE A 221 3.58 3.28 -10.90
N VAL A 222 2.73 2.50 -11.57
CA VAL A 222 1.96 1.41 -10.94
C VAL A 222 2.89 0.35 -10.34
N PHE A 223 4.00 0.00 -11.01
CA PHE A 223 5.01 -0.89 -10.46
C PHE A 223 5.64 -0.34 -9.17
N VAL A 224 6.04 0.93 -9.16
CA VAL A 224 6.58 1.58 -7.95
C VAL A 224 5.56 1.58 -6.81
N LEU A 225 4.27 1.80 -7.11
CA LEU A 225 3.21 1.73 -6.12
C LEU A 225 3.07 0.34 -5.51
N HIS A 226 3.13 -0.69 -6.36
CA HIS A 226 3.10 -2.08 -5.91
C HIS A 226 4.28 -2.41 -5.01
N LEU A 227 5.49 -1.96 -5.37
CA LEU A 227 6.68 -2.13 -4.51
C LEU A 227 6.53 -1.42 -3.16
N ASN A 228 5.96 -0.21 -3.16
CA ASN A 228 5.67 0.52 -1.93
C ASN A 228 4.63 -0.22 -1.06
N GLU A 229 3.63 -0.86 -1.67
CA GLU A 229 2.66 -1.69 -0.93
C GLU A 229 3.29 -2.98 -0.38
N ALA A 230 4.16 -3.62 -1.16
CA ALA A 230 4.90 -4.81 -0.75
C ALA A 230 5.81 -4.56 0.46
N THR A 231 6.46 -3.40 0.49
CA THR A 231 7.31 -3.01 1.63
C THR A 231 6.50 -2.69 2.89
N ARG A 232 5.33 -2.06 2.76
CA ARG A 232 4.44 -1.78 3.90
C ARG A 232 3.91 -3.05 4.56
N THR A 233 3.44 -3.99 3.74
CA THR A 233 2.92 -5.28 4.22
C THR A 233 4.00 -6.19 4.81
N ALA A 234 5.27 -6.02 4.42
CA ALA A 234 6.39 -6.74 5.02
C ALA A 234 6.80 -6.19 6.40
N VAL A 235 6.67 -4.88 6.62
CA VAL A 235 7.12 -4.20 7.86
C VAL A 235 6.05 -4.21 8.97
N SER A 236 4.76 -4.30 8.62
CA SER A 236 3.65 -4.45 9.58
C SER A 236 2.97 -5.83 9.47
N PRO A 237 3.54 -6.93 10.00
CA PRO A 237 2.83 -8.21 10.10
C PRO A 237 1.58 -8.17 11.00
N ALA A 238 1.43 -7.13 11.84
CA ALA A 238 0.51 -7.12 12.98
C ALA A 238 -0.75 -6.23 12.83
N GLU A 239 -0.90 -5.44 11.77
CA GLU A 239 -2.06 -4.53 11.61
C GLU A 239 -3.29 -5.20 10.95
N GLY A 240 -3.17 -6.47 10.55
CA GLY A 240 -4.25 -7.29 10.03
C GLY A 240 -5.01 -8.12 11.08
N LEU A 241 -4.79 -7.91 12.38
CA LEU A 241 -5.49 -8.66 13.43
C LEU A 241 -6.99 -8.33 13.47
N ARG A 242 -7.77 -8.97 12.60
CA ARG A 242 -9.15 -9.35 12.87
C ARG A 242 -9.15 -10.82 13.30
N PRO A 243 -9.32 -11.12 14.60
CA PRO A 243 -9.84 -12.43 14.96
C PRO A 243 -11.27 -12.50 14.46
N ARG A 244 -11.54 -13.36 13.48
CA ARG A 244 -12.91 -13.85 13.26
C ARG A 244 -13.35 -14.48 14.58
N HIS A 245 -14.38 -13.91 15.22
CA HIS A 245 -15.15 -14.62 16.23
C HIS A 245 -15.79 -15.83 15.53
N ASN A 246 -15.07 -16.94 15.51
CA ASN A 246 -15.65 -18.26 15.48
C ASN A 246 -15.43 -18.84 16.88
N ASP A 247 -16.51 -19.17 17.56
CA ASP A 247 -16.53 -20.08 18.69
C ASP A 247 -15.91 -21.42 18.27
N PHE A 248 -14.59 -21.56 18.35
CA PHE A 248 -13.93 -22.85 18.36
C PHE A 248 -12.56 -22.74 19.05
N ALA A 249 -12.57 -23.11 20.33
CA ALA A 249 -11.45 -23.55 21.15
C ALA A 249 -10.18 -22.68 21.17
N ALA A 250 -9.93 -22.10 22.34
CA ALA A 250 -8.61 -21.71 22.79
C ALA A 250 -7.61 -22.85 22.54
N TYR A 251 -6.72 -22.65 21.57
CA TYR A 251 -5.47 -23.39 21.47
C TYR A 251 -4.33 -22.39 21.61
N ASP A 252 -3.52 -22.68 22.62
CA ASP A 252 -2.31 -22.05 23.08
C ASP A 252 -1.29 -21.89 21.92
N PHE A 253 -0.85 -20.66 21.64
CA PHE A 253 0.21 -20.37 20.69
C PHE A 253 1.50 -20.05 21.47
N SER A 254 2.18 -21.10 21.91
CA SER A 254 3.54 -21.03 22.47
C SER A 254 4.64 -21.56 21.52
N ASP A 255 4.29 -22.06 20.31
CA ASP A 255 5.24 -22.72 19.41
C ASP A 255 5.28 -22.13 17.97
N SER A 256 5.60 -20.84 17.81
CA SER A 256 5.78 -20.23 16.48
C SER A 256 7.24 -20.11 16.01
N HIS A 257 8.19 -20.75 16.69
CA HIS A 257 9.62 -20.64 16.36
C HIS A 257 10.22 -21.74 15.46
N SER A 258 9.45 -22.74 15.01
CA SER A 258 10.02 -23.89 14.29
C SER A 258 9.91 -23.87 12.75
N TYR A 259 9.19 -22.93 12.13
CA TYR A 259 8.98 -22.95 10.66
C TYR A 259 9.99 -22.11 9.84
N ARG A 260 11.03 -21.55 10.48
CA ARG A 260 12.02 -20.70 9.78
C ARG A 260 13.28 -21.46 9.32
N GLU A 261 13.45 -22.73 9.71
CA GLU A 261 14.62 -23.53 9.35
C GLU A 261 14.41 -24.45 8.13
N GLU A 262 13.18 -24.74 7.71
CA GLU A 262 12.92 -25.69 6.61
C GLU A 262 12.92 -25.07 5.20
N MET A 263 13.03 -23.75 5.04
CA MET A 263 13.01 -23.09 3.71
C MET A 263 14.40 -22.95 3.04
N PHE A 264 15.46 -23.49 3.66
CA PHE A 264 16.82 -23.50 3.10
C PHE A 264 17.43 -24.93 3.13
N SER A 265 16.76 -25.87 2.46
CA SER A 265 17.43 -27.07 1.95
C SER A 265 16.98 -27.31 0.51
N TRP A 266 17.65 -26.66 -0.44
CA TRP A 266 17.64 -27.11 -1.82
C TRP A 266 18.87 -27.96 -2.02
N ASP A 267 18.63 -29.24 -2.27
CA ASP A 267 19.62 -30.25 -2.55
C ASP A 267 20.58 -29.80 -3.65
N ASN A 268 21.86 -29.98 -3.34
CA ASN A 268 22.99 -29.68 -4.17
C ASN A 268 23.24 -30.88 -5.08
N GLU A 269 22.66 -30.90 -6.29
CA GLU A 269 23.15 -31.77 -7.34
C GLU A 269 22.85 -31.20 -8.73
N SER A 270 23.93 -31.08 -9.52
CA SER A 270 23.99 -30.68 -10.94
C SER A 270 23.78 -29.19 -11.29
N THR A 271 24.88 -28.44 -11.28
CA THR A 271 25.34 -27.64 -12.43
C THR A 271 26.71 -27.06 -12.10
N ALA A 272 27.75 -27.85 -12.39
CA ALA A 272 29.09 -27.31 -12.57
C ALA A 272 29.13 -26.56 -13.92
N GLU A 273 29.94 -25.49 -13.95
CA GLU A 273 30.34 -24.70 -15.11
C GLU A 273 29.28 -23.72 -15.66
N PHE A 274 29.30 -22.47 -15.16
CA PHE A 274 29.79 -21.30 -15.92
C PHE A 274 29.65 -19.98 -15.12
N SER A 275 30.66 -19.12 -15.27
CA SER A 275 30.72 -17.68 -14.94
C SER A 275 31.09 -17.27 -13.50
N GLU A 276 32.39 -17.30 -13.21
CA GLU A 276 33.02 -16.39 -12.23
C GLU A 276 32.83 -14.92 -12.63
N GLY A 277 32.53 -14.08 -11.64
CA GLY A 277 32.95 -12.68 -11.60
C GLY A 277 31.91 -11.60 -11.91
N ALA A 278 31.11 -11.20 -10.91
CA ALA A 278 30.67 -9.80 -10.72
C ALA A 278 29.92 -9.57 -9.38
N GLY A 279 30.65 -9.12 -8.36
CA GLY A 279 30.20 -8.13 -7.36
C GLY A 279 28.97 -8.38 -6.47
N SER A 280 29.05 -9.27 -5.47
CA SER A 280 28.05 -9.33 -4.36
C SER A 280 28.33 -8.37 -3.19
N GLY A 281 29.29 -7.45 -3.33
CA GLY A 281 29.84 -6.75 -2.17
C GLY A 281 28.87 -5.81 -1.43
N ILE A 282 27.89 -5.17 -2.07
CA ILE A 282 27.12 -4.09 -1.40
C ILE A 282 25.97 -4.64 -0.56
N MET A 283 25.25 -5.64 -1.07
CA MET A 283 24.09 -6.21 -0.38
C MET A 283 24.52 -7.07 0.81
N ASP A 284 25.56 -7.88 0.64
CA ASP A 284 26.14 -8.68 1.72
C ASP A 284 26.70 -7.80 2.84
N ARG A 285 27.35 -6.68 2.49
CA ARG A 285 27.82 -5.68 3.46
C ARG A 285 26.67 -4.96 4.18
N TRP A 286 25.53 -4.77 3.50
CA TRP A 286 24.35 -4.12 4.11
C TRP A 286 23.65 -5.05 5.10
N VAL A 287 23.49 -6.33 4.74
CA VAL A 287 22.94 -7.38 5.63
C VAL A 287 23.86 -7.58 6.85
N ALA A 288 25.16 -7.75 6.64
CA ALA A 288 26.13 -7.92 7.72
C ALA A 288 26.19 -6.71 8.67
N ARG A 289 25.99 -5.49 8.15
CA ARG A 289 25.94 -4.28 9.00
C ARG A 289 24.70 -4.27 9.90
N ARG A 290 23.55 -4.74 9.40
CA ARG A 290 22.30 -4.79 10.17
C ARG A 290 22.35 -5.86 11.25
N GLU A 291 22.94 -7.00 10.96
CA GLU A 291 23.21 -8.05 11.95
C GLU A 291 24.15 -7.53 13.05
N GLN A 292 25.26 -6.87 12.69
CA GLN A 292 26.16 -6.27 13.67
C GLN A 292 25.50 -5.16 14.51
N GLU A 293 24.63 -4.33 13.93
CA GLU A 293 23.90 -3.31 14.68
C GLU A 293 22.90 -3.93 15.66
N GLN A 294 22.27 -5.04 15.27
CA GLN A 294 21.33 -5.76 16.13
C GLN A 294 22.06 -6.44 17.30
N GLU A 295 23.17 -7.13 17.02
CA GLU A 295 24.03 -7.73 18.05
C GLU A 295 24.57 -6.68 19.02
N ARG A 296 24.99 -5.51 18.53
CA ARG A 296 25.45 -4.40 19.38
C ARG A 296 24.34 -3.90 20.31
N ARG A 297 23.13 -3.71 19.79
CA ARG A 297 21.98 -3.28 20.61
C ARG A 297 21.62 -4.33 21.66
N GLU A 298 21.65 -5.60 21.30
CA GLU A 298 21.42 -6.68 22.26
C GLU A 298 22.50 -6.73 23.34
N GLN A 299 23.78 -6.52 22.98
CA GLN A 299 24.88 -6.42 23.94
C GLN A 299 24.77 -5.19 24.84
N ASP A 300 24.37 -4.04 24.31
CA ASP A 300 24.20 -2.81 25.08
C ASP A 300 23.02 -2.92 26.05
N LEU A 301 21.90 -3.49 25.61
CA LEU A 301 20.76 -3.82 26.47
C LEU A 301 21.17 -4.82 27.56
N PHE A 302 21.90 -5.87 27.18
CA PHE A 302 22.38 -6.88 28.14
C PHE A 302 23.34 -6.28 29.18
N ARG A 303 24.22 -5.36 28.78
CA ARG A 303 25.12 -4.64 29.70
C ARG A 303 24.35 -3.73 30.64
N ALA A 304 23.33 -3.02 30.15
CA ALA A 304 22.48 -2.18 30.99
C ALA A 304 21.72 -3.04 32.02
N ASP A 305 21.15 -4.16 31.59
CA ASP A 305 20.48 -5.12 32.47
C ASP A 305 21.43 -5.72 33.53
N GLN A 306 22.69 -6.02 33.17
CA GLN A 306 23.70 -6.48 34.12
C GLN A 306 24.09 -5.41 35.14
N SER A 307 24.28 -4.15 34.72
CA SER A 307 24.58 -3.07 35.68
C SER A 307 23.46 -2.85 36.70
N GLN A 308 22.20 -2.93 36.26
CA GLN A 308 21.05 -2.85 37.18
C GLN A 308 21.01 -4.03 38.14
N LEU A 309 21.39 -5.22 37.68
CA LEU A 309 21.47 -6.41 38.54
C LEU A 309 22.57 -6.25 39.60
N ASP A 310 23.75 -5.77 39.21
CA ASP A 310 24.87 -5.55 40.13
C ASP A 310 24.50 -4.51 41.20
N ASP A 311 23.86 -3.40 40.83
CA ASP A 311 23.37 -2.39 41.76
C ASP A 311 22.34 -2.97 42.76
N ILE A 312 21.42 -3.80 42.26
CA ILE A 312 20.41 -4.49 43.08
C ILE A 312 21.06 -5.51 44.03
N LEU A 313 22.07 -6.26 43.57
CA LEU A 313 22.79 -7.25 44.37
C LEU A 313 23.67 -6.58 45.43
N GLU A 314 24.31 -5.46 45.12
CA GLU A 314 25.09 -4.67 46.07
C GLU A 314 24.19 -4.11 47.17
N LYS A 315 23.04 -3.54 46.80
CA LYS A 315 22.03 -3.05 47.74
C LYS A 315 21.49 -4.17 48.63
N LEU A 316 21.22 -5.35 48.04
CA LEU A 316 20.80 -6.55 48.76
C LEU A 316 21.88 -7.02 49.75
N HIS A 317 23.16 -6.95 49.38
CA HIS A 317 24.28 -7.37 50.22
C HIS A 317 24.50 -6.44 51.41
N GLN A 318 24.38 -5.12 51.21
CA GLN A 318 24.63 -4.12 52.26
C GLN A 318 23.47 -3.95 53.24
N GLN A 319 22.22 -4.02 52.76
CA GLN A 319 21.04 -3.61 53.53
C GLN A 319 20.03 -4.74 53.76
N GLY A 320 20.25 -5.91 53.17
CA GLY A 320 19.35 -7.06 53.27
C GLY A 320 18.12 -6.95 52.35
N ARG A 321 17.32 -8.02 52.33
CA ARG A 321 16.21 -8.20 51.37
C ARG A 321 15.08 -7.17 51.55
N ASP A 322 14.94 -6.61 52.75
CA ASP A 322 13.87 -5.66 53.09
C ASP A 322 14.12 -4.23 52.59
N ALA A 323 15.32 -3.96 52.04
CA ALA A 323 15.69 -2.66 51.46
C ALA A 323 15.32 -2.51 49.97
N LEU A 324 14.82 -3.56 49.33
CA LEU A 324 14.43 -3.56 47.92
C LEU A 324 12.99 -3.06 47.74
N ASN A 325 12.78 -2.18 46.77
CA ASN A 325 11.44 -1.76 46.38
C ASN A 325 10.74 -2.87 45.58
N THR A 326 9.40 -2.85 45.50
CA THR A 326 8.59 -3.85 44.81
C THR A 326 8.96 -3.98 43.32
N GLN A 327 9.42 -2.89 42.70
CA GLN A 327 9.92 -2.88 41.32
C GLN A 327 11.28 -3.58 41.19
N GLU A 328 12.22 -3.33 42.10
CA GLU A 328 13.56 -3.95 42.10
C GLU A 328 13.47 -5.47 42.35
N LEU A 329 12.55 -5.89 43.24
CA LEU A 329 12.30 -7.30 43.54
C LEU A 329 11.65 -8.04 42.36
N ALA A 330 10.79 -7.36 41.58
CA ALA A 330 10.21 -7.92 40.36
C ALA A 330 11.25 -8.08 39.24
N VAL A 331 12.21 -7.15 39.14
CA VAL A 331 13.34 -7.24 38.20
C VAL A 331 14.26 -8.41 38.57
N LEU A 332 14.61 -8.54 39.86
CA LEU A 332 15.47 -9.64 40.34
C LEU A 332 14.86 -11.03 40.07
N ASN A 333 13.56 -11.21 40.36
CA ASN A 333 12.89 -12.50 40.11
C ASN A 333 12.83 -12.84 38.62
N ARG A 334 12.52 -11.86 37.77
CA ARG A 334 12.46 -12.04 36.31
C ARG A 334 13.82 -12.43 35.73
N MET A 335 14.90 -11.81 36.22
CA MET A 335 16.27 -12.14 35.79
C MET A 335 16.72 -13.51 36.31
N SER A 336 16.33 -13.89 37.54
CA SER A 336 16.60 -15.21 38.10
C SER A 336 15.93 -16.33 37.30
N GLU A 337 14.67 -16.13 36.88
CA GLU A 337 13.96 -17.08 36.00
C GLU A 337 14.63 -17.22 34.64
N ARG A 338 15.04 -16.11 34.01
CA ARG A 338 15.76 -16.14 32.72
C ARG A 338 17.09 -16.90 32.80
N LEU A 339 17.88 -16.69 33.84
CA LEU A 339 19.14 -17.40 34.04
C LEU A 339 18.93 -18.89 34.31
N ARG A 340 17.86 -19.25 35.04
CA ARG A 340 17.48 -20.64 35.29
C ARG A 340 17.06 -21.36 34.00
N HIS A 341 16.31 -20.69 33.12
CA HIS A 341 15.95 -21.24 31.81
C HIS A 341 17.17 -21.45 30.91
N ARG A 342 18.12 -20.51 30.89
CA ARG A 342 19.34 -20.62 30.07
C ARG A 342 20.25 -21.76 30.51
N ASN A 343 20.35 -22.01 31.82
CA ASN A 343 21.10 -23.15 32.37
C ASN A 343 20.39 -24.50 32.21
N SER A 344 19.10 -24.52 31.85
CA SER A 344 18.36 -25.74 31.53
C SER A 344 18.33 -26.09 30.03
N SER A 345 18.71 -25.14 29.18
CA SER A 345 18.77 -25.29 27.71
C SER A 345 20.19 -25.52 27.19
N MET A 346 21.20 -25.53 28.07
CA MET A 346 22.56 -26.02 27.84
C MET A 346 22.70 -27.38 28.52
#